data_AF-A0A7X7I1E3-F1
#
_entry.id   AF-A0A7X7I1E3-F1
#
_cell.length_a   1.000
_cell.length_b   1.000
_cell.length_c   1.000
_cell.angle_alpha   90.00
_cell.angle_beta   90.00
_cell.angle_gamma   90.00
#
_symmetry.space_group_name_H-M   'P 1'
#
loop_
_entity.id
_entity.type
_entity.pdbx_description
1 polymer ?
#
loop_
_entity_poly.entity_id
_entity_poly.type
_entity_poly.pdbx_seq_one_letter_code
_entity_poly.pdbx_strand_id
1 'polypeptide(L)'
;MERKRIHGVISLMLFAVALLVAINAVFAQSITFGIIYLIILPIGALLALMGFCPKCPHVADRTCRHVIPGEIMRLFPTGKTGGQYRATDYLILIVPILFIIGLPQIPLFKQGILIFGLFWSILVLVITEIATFVCNSFRNSNCPANKFRNQVIQ
;
A
#
# COMPACT_ATOMS: atom_id res chain seq x y z
N MET A 1 -12.25 7.88 19.15
CA MET A 1 -12.07 7.56 17.71
C MET A 1 -10.72 8.00 17.14
N GLU A 2 -9.91 8.76 17.88
CA GLU A 2 -8.70 9.43 17.40
C GLU A 2 -7.49 8.48 17.21
N ARG A 3 -7.18 7.62 18.19
CA ARG A 3 -6.03 6.69 18.12
C ARG A 3 -5.99 5.79 16.88
N LYS A 4 -7.14 5.31 16.41
CA LYS A 4 -7.21 4.39 15.25
C LYS A 4 -6.93 5.10 13.91
N ARG A 5 -7.18 6.41 13.83
CA ARG A 5 -6.81 7.23 12.65
C ARG A 5 -5.33 7.58 12.65
N ILE A 6 -4.71 7.72 13.84
CA ILE A 6 -3.27 7.98 13.98
C ILE A 6 -2.45 6.89 13.29
N HIS A 7 -2.75 5.60 13.52
CA HIS A 7 -2.05 4.51 12.83
C HIS A 7 -2.17 4.56 11.30
N GLY A 8 -3.32 4.97 10.78
CA GLY A 8 -3.51 5.16 9.34
C GLY A 8 -2.72 6.34 8.77
N VAL A 9 -2.48 7.38 9.54
CA VAL A 9 -1.60 8.49 9.15
C VAL A 9 -0.14 8.08 9.25
N ILE A 10 0.25 7.41 10.35
CA ILE A 10 1.60 6.88 10.56
C ILE A 10 1.99 5.93 9.43
N SER A 11 1.13 4.99 9.06
CA SER A 11 1.41 4.06 7.96
C SER A 11 1.63 4.78 6.62
N LEU A 12 0.84 5.81 6.33
CA LEU A 12 0.99 6.63 5.13
C LEU A 12 2.29 7.45 5.16
N MET A 13 2.66 8.02 6.31
CA MET A 13 3.92 8.75 6.47
C MET A 13 5.12 7.83 6.32
N LEU A 14 5.12 6.67 6.97
CA LEU A 14 6.18 5.66 6.83
C LEU A 14 6.30 5.20 5.37
N PHE A 15 5.18 4.93 4.69
CA PHE A 15 5.20 4.55 3.29
C PHE A 15 5.76 5.68 2.40
N ALA A 16 5.38 6.93 2.66
CA ALA A 16 5.94 8.08 1.94
C ALA A 16 7.46 8.19 2.14
N VAL A 17 7.97 7.99 3.35
CA VAL A 17 9.42 7.97 3.61
C VAL A 17 10.10 6.82 2.84
N ALA A 18 9.53 5.61 2.82
CA ALA A 18 10.06 4.50 2.02
C ALA A 18 10.10 4.85 0.52
N LEU A 19 9.05 5.50 0.00
CA LEU A 19 9.02 5.96 -1.39
C LEU A 19 10.08 7.02 -1.66
N LEU A 20 10.31 7.98 -0.77
CA LEU A 20 11.36 8.98 -0.92
C LEU A 20 12.76 8.35 -0.99
N VAL A 21 13.02 7.34 -0.15
CA VAL A 21 14.27 6.57 -0.19
C VAL A 21 14.42 5.86 -1.54
N ALA A 22 13.36 5.21 -2.03
CA ALA A 22 13.36 4.54 -3.33
C ALA A 22 13.54 5.52 -4.51
N ILE A 23 12.84 6.66 -4.50
CA ILE A 23 12.96 7.71 -5.52
C ILE A 23 14.40 8.21 -5.57
N ASN A 24 14.97 8.60 -4.43
CA ASN A 24 16.36 9.05 -4.35
C ASN A 24 17.33 8.00 -4.91
N ALA A 25 17.09 6.72 -4.58
CA ALA A 25 17.91 5.62 -5.08
C ALA A 25 17.87 5.49 -6.60
N VAL A 26 16.67 5.54 -7.20
CA VAL A 26 16.50 5.42 -8.65
C VAL A 26 17.06 6.64 -9.38
N PHE A 27 16.83 7.86 -8.88
CA PHE A 27 17.36 9.09 -9.50
C PHE A 27 18.89 9.16 -9.50
N ALA A 28 19.53 8.71 -8.42
CA ALA A 28 20.98 8.65 -8.34
C ALA A 28 21.59 7.69 -9.39
N GLN A 29 20.82 6.70 -9.86
CA GLN A 29 21.27 5.82 -10.93
C GLN A 29 21.00 6.41 -12.32
N SER A 30 19.85 7.03 -12.55
CA SER A 30 19.48 7.63 -13.83
C SER A 30 18.27 8.56 -13.71
N ILE A 31 18.37 9.76 -14.28
CA ILE A 31 17.26 10.70 -14.38
C ILE A 31 16.09 10.10 -15.15
N THR A 32 16.34 9.43 -16.28
CA THR A 32 15.30 8.82 -17.10
C THR A 32 14.53 7.77 -16.31
N PHE A 33 15.21 6.87 -15.59
CA PHE A 33 14.55 5.90 -14.74
C PHE A 33 13.82 6.56 -13.56
N GLY A 34 14.37 7.63 -12.99
CA GLY A 34 13.71 8.41 -11.94
C GLY A 34 12.38 9.01 -12.40
N ILE A 35 12.33 9.62 -13.58
CA ILE A 35 11.11 10.17 -14.17
C ILE A 35 10.09 9.06 -14.44
N ILE A 36 10.52 7.95 -15.05
CA ILE A 36 9.64 6.79 -15.28
C ILE A 36 9.04 6.29 -13.96
N TYR A 37 9.88 6.17 -12.92
CA TYR A 37 9.44 5.72 -11.61
C TYR A 37 8.44 6.68 -10.95
N LEU A 38 8.64 8.00 -11.07
CA LEU A 38 7.68 9.01 -10.59
C LEU A 38 6.31 8.92 -11.26
N ILE A 39 6.22 8.46 -12.51
CA ILE A 39 4.95 8.22 -13.21
C ILE A 39 4.32 6.91 -12.73
N ILE A 40 5.13 5.87 -12.52
CA ILE A 40 4.68 4.56 -12.03
C ILE A 40 4.05 4.69 -10.63
N LEU A 41 4.61 5.51 -9.74
CA LEU A 41 4.13 5.63 -8.36
C LEU A 41 2.63 6.00 -8.24
N PRO A 42 2.14 7.12 -8.79
CA PRO A 42 0.72 7.50 -8.66
C PRO A 42 -0.21 6.55 -9.41
N ILE A 43 0.18 6.10 -10.62
CA ILE A 43 -0.62 5.14 -11.40
C ILE A 43 -0.72 3.82 -10.65
N GLY A 44 0.40 3.31 -10.18
CA GLY A 44 0.49 2.04 -9.47
C GLY A 44 -0.22 2.09 -8.13
N ALA A 45 -0.08 3.17 -7.37
CA ALA A 45 -0.84 3.39 -6.14
C ALA A 45 -2.34 3.40 -6.42
N LEU A 46 -2.79 4.14 -7.44
CA LEU A 46 -4.21 4.18 -7.80
C LEU A 46 -4.75 2.81 -8.20
N LEU A 47 -4.02 2.07 -9.05
CA LEU A 47 -4.39 0.70 -9.43
C LEU A 47 -4.48 -0.23 -8.22
N ALA A 48 -3.46 -0.21 -7.35
CA ALA A 48 -3.45 -1.00 -6.11
C ALA A 48 -4.66 -0.69 -5.22
N LEU A 49 -5.02 0.60 -5.10
CA LEU A 49 -6.22 1.00 -4.38
C LEU A 49 -7.49 0.49 -5.07
N MET A 50 -7.62 0.65 -6.39
CA MET A 50 -8.82 0.22 -7.15
C MET A 50 -9.06 -1.29 -7.11
N GLY A 51 -8.02 -2.11 -7.05
CA GLY A 51 -8.18 -3.56 -6.95
C GLY A 51 -8.91 -4.01 -5.68
N PHE A 52 -8.75 -3.28 -4.57
CA PHE A 52 -9.18 -3.75 -3.24
C PHE A 52 -10.09 -2.80 -2.48
N CYS A 53 -9.78 -1.51 -2.46
CA CYS A 53 -10.44 -0.52 -1.61
C CYS A 53 -11.91 -0.29 -1.97
N PRO A 54 -12.35 -0.25 -3.24
CA PRO A 54 -13.76 -0.09 -3.58
C PRO A 54 -14.69 -1.18 -3.01
N LYS A 55 -14.14 -2.39 -2.76
CA LYS A 55 -14.88 -3.52 -2.18
C LYS A 55 -14.91 -3.50 -0.65
N CYS A 56 -14.17 -2.60 -0.02
CA CYS A 56 -14.07 -2.49 1.42
C CYS A 56 -15.28 -1.73 2.00
N PRO A 57 -16.07 -2.33 2.92
CA PRO A 57 -17.21 -1.66 3.54
C PRO A 57 -16.86 -0.33 4.23
N HIS A 58 -15.64 -0.22 4.76
CA HIS A 58 -15.18 1.01 5.43
C HIS A 58 -15.08 2.23 4.52
N VAL A 59 -14.90 2.03 3.21
CA VAL A 59 -14.89 3.13 2.23
C VAL A 59 -16.30 3.66 2.04
N ALA A 60 -17.30 2.78 1.90
CA ALA A 60 -18.71 3.16 1.82
C ALA A 60 -19.22 3.82 3.11
N ASP A 61 -18.84 3.27 4.27
CA ASP A 61 -19.29 3.74 5.59
C ASP A 61 -18.54 4.99 6.09
N ARG A 62 -17.58 5.54 5.32
CA ARG A 62 -16.68 6.65 5.75
C ARG A 62 -15.92 6.37 7.05
N THR A 63 -15.63 5.10 7.32
CA THR A 63 -14.91 4.64 8.51
C THR A 63 -13.51 4.11 8.20
N CYS A 64 -13.05 4.27 6.96
CA CYS A 64 -11.70 3.90 6.56
C CYS A 64 -10.67 4.67 7.39
N ARG A 65 -9.68 3.95 7.92
CA ARG A 65 -8.59 4.53 8.72
C ARG A 65 -7.46 5.08 7.84
N HIS A 66 -7.34 4.63 6.60
CA HIS A 66 -6.54 5.30 5.58
C HIS A 66 -7.29 6.55 5.10
N VAL A 67 -7.05 7.69 5.75
CA VAL A 67 -7.80 8.93 5.50
C VAL A 67 -7.75 9.35 4.04
N ILE A 68 -6.54 9.42 3.46
CA ILE A 68 -6.36 9.86 2.06
C ILE A 68 -6.86 8.79 1.07
N PRO A 69 -6.39 7.52 1.10
CA PRO A 69 -6.91 6.48 0.21
C PRO A 69 -8.42 6.26 0.30
N GLY A 70 -8.99 6.35 1.51
CA GLY A 70 -10.43 6.22 1.73
C GLY A 70 -11.24 7.28 0.99
N GLU A 71 -10.81 8.54 1.04
CA GLU A 71 -11.50 9.61 0.31
C GLU A 71 -11.29 9.54 -1.19
N ILE A 72 -10.09 9.21 -1.66
CA ILE A 72 -9.85 9.02 -3.11
C ILE A 72 -10.78 7.94 -3.66
N MET A 73 -10.91 6.81 -2.96
CA MET A 73 -11.71 5.67 -3.43
C MET A 73 -13.22 5.92 -3.40
N ARG A 74 -13.68 6.96 -2.72
CA ARG A 74 -15.09 7.39 -2.78
C ARG A 74 -15.44 8.16 -4.04
N LEU A 75 -14.45 8.67 -4.76
CA LEU A 75 -14.65 9.27 -6.08
C LEU A 75 -14.94 8.23 -7.15
N PHE A 76 -14.67 6.95 -6.88
CA PHE A 76 -14.90 5.84 -7.78
C PHE A 76 -16.18 5.08 -7.40
N PRO A 77 -16.83 4.40 -8.37
CA PRO A 77 -17.97 3.54 -8.06
C PRO A 77 -17.56 2.47 -7.04
N THR A 78 -18.16 2.52 -5.86
CA THR A 78 -17.99 1.50 -4.80
C THR A 78 -18.77 0.25 -5.20
N GLY A 79 -18.27 -0.47 -6.20
CA GLY A 79 -18.91 -1.68 -6.73
C GLY A 79 -19.04 -2.75 -5.64
N LYS A 80 -20.29 -3.15 -5.34
CA LYS A 80 -20.70 -4.29 -4.50
C LYS A 80 -19.74 -4.54 -3.32
N THR A 81 -19.84 -3.68 -2.30
CA THR A 81 -19.18 -3.87 -1.01
C THR A 81 -19.35 -5.30 -0.49
N GLY A 82 -18.25 -5.91 -0.01
CA GLY A 82 -18.27 -7.30 0.50
C GLY A 82 -18.25 -8.40 -0.57
N GLY A 83 -18.16 -8.07 -1.86
CA GLY A 83 -18.01 -9.05 -2.93
C GLY A 83 -16.71 -9.88 -2.85
N GLN A 84 -16.70 -11.04 -3.51
CA GLN A 84 -15.51 -11.88 -3.61
C GLN A 84 -14.42 -11.22 -4.45
N TYR A 85 -13.16 -11.48 -4.08
CA TYR A 85 -11.99 -11.07 -4.84
C TYR A 85 -11.74 -12.07 -5.97
N ARG A 86 -11.65 -11.56 -7.20
CA ARG A 86 -11.32 -12.29 -8.43
C ARG A 86 -9.81 -12.24 -8.66
N ALA A 87 -9.30 -13.15 -9.48
CA ALA A 87 -7.89 -13.17 -9.89
C ALA A 87 -7.42 -11.81 -10.45
N THR A 88 -8.29 -11.12 -11.19
CA THR A 88 -8.01 -9.77 -11.73
C THR A 88 -7.73 -8.74 -10.64
N ASP A 89 -8.39 -8.81 -9.48
CA ASP A 89 -8.15 -7.87 -8.39
C ASP A 89 -6.74 -8.05 -7.82
N TYR A 90 -6.31 -9.30 -7.67
CA TYR A 90 -4.95 -9.62 -7.23
C TYR A 90 -3.91 -9.18 -8.26
N LEU A 91 -4.17 -9.37 -9.56
CA LEU A 91 -3.23 -8.90 -10.60
C LEU A 91 -3.10 -7.38 -10.59
N ILE A 92 -4.22 -6.66 -10.49
CA ILE A 92 -4.27 -5.19 -10.40
C ILE A 92 -3.55 -4.68 -9.14
N LEU A 93 -3.46 -5.48 -8.07
CA LEU A 93 -2.69 -5.15 -6.87
C LEU A 93 -1.21 -5.51 -7.01
N ILE A 94 -0.92 -6.76 -7.36
CA ILE A 94 0.44 -7.35 -7.33
C ILE A 94 1.33 -6.69 -8.37
N VAL A 95 0.83 -6.49 -9.60
CA VAL A 95 1.65 -5.94 -10.68
C VAL A 95 2.18 -4.55 -10.32
N PRO A 96 1.36 -3.57 -9.91
CA PRO A 96 1.87 -2.29 -9.41
C PRO A 96 2.83 -2.41 -8.24
N ILE A 97 2.52 -3.25 -7.24
CA ILE A 97 3.38 -3.43 -6.08
C ILE A 97 4.77 -3.94 -6.51
N LEU A 98 4.83 -4.88 -7.45
CA LEU A 98 6.09 -5.38 -8.00
C LEU A 98 6.90 -4.28 -8.68
N PHE A 99 6.27 -3.35 -9.40
CA PHE A 99 7.00 -2.23 -9.99
C PHE A 99 7.41 -1.19 -8.94
N ILE A 100 6.52 -0.83 -8.01
CA ILE A 100 6.80 0.15 -6.95
C ILE A 100 7.93 -0.33 -6.06
N ILE A 101 7.91 -1.60 -5.63
CA ILE A 101 8.91 -2.16 -4.71
C ILE A 101 10.09 -2.76 -5.46
N GLY A 102 9.87 -3.48 -6.56
CA GLY A 102 10.91 -4.23 -7.28
C GLY A 102 11.87 -3.37 -8.09
N LEU A 103 11.38 -2.32 -8.77
CA LEU A 103 12.23 -1.44 -9.57
C LEU A 103 13.37 -0.80 -8.76
N PRO A 104 13.15 -0.23 -7.56
CA PRO A 104 14.22 0.40 -6.80
C PRO A 104 15.24 -0.58 -6.19
N GLN A 105 15.04 -1.90 -6.24
CA GLN A 105 15.88 -2.86 -5.50
C GLN A 105 17.35 -2.84 -5.92
N ILE A 106 17.62 -2.82 -7.23
CA ILE A 106 19.00 -2.75 -7.75
C ILE A 106 19.68 -1.43 -7.34
N PRO A 107 19.09 -0.24 -7.60
CA PRO A 107 19.70 1.01 -7.15
C PRO A 107 19.87 1.10 -5.64
N LEU A 108 18.88 0.65 -4.84
CA LEU A 108 18.99 0.61 -3.38
C LEU A 108 20.17 -0.24 -2.92
N PHE A 109 20.34 -1.43 -3.50
CA PHE A 109 21.44 -2.33 -3.16
C PHE A 109 22.81 -1.73 -3.53
N LYS A 110 22.90 -1.09 -4.71
CA LYS A 110 24.14 -0.43 -5.17
C LYS A 110 24.57 0.75 -4.29
N GLN A 111 23.63 1.43 -3.65
CA GLN A 111 23.92 2.52 -2.70
C GLN A 111 24.41 2.02 -1.34
N GLY A 112 24.29 0.72 -1.07
CA GLY A 112 24.83 0.08 0.11
C GLY A 112 23.76 -0.60 0.96
N ILE A 113 24.21 -1.59 1.72
CA ILE A 113 23.33 -2.47 2.51
C ILE A 113 22.53 -1.71 3.58
N LEU A 114 23.04 -0.58 4.09
CA LEU A 114 22.34 0.23 5.08
C LEU A 114 21.08 0.89 4.51
N ILE A 115 21.17 1.49 3.31
CA ILE A 115 20.03 2.14 2.65
C ILE A 115 19.00 1.09 2.22
N PHE A 116 19.48 -0.03 1.67
CA PHE A 116 18.65 -1.17 1.33
C PHE A 116 17.91 -1.73 2.56
N GLY A 117 18.63 -1.93 3.67
CA GLY A 117 18.07 -2.39 4.94
C GLY A 117 17.08 -1.40 5.55
N LEU A 118 17.36 -0.10 5.48
CA LEU A 118 16.45 0.96 5.93
C LEU A 118 15.12 0.91 5.15
N PHE A 119 15.19 0.83 3.82
CA PHE A 119 13.99 0.72 2.96
C PHE A 119 13.11 -0.47 3.39
N TRP A 120 13.70 -1.66 3.51
CA TRP A 120 12.96 -2.86 3.90
C TRP A 120 12.44 -2.79 5.33
N SER A 121 13.20 -2.21 6.27
CA SER A 121 12.77 -2.03 7.65
C SER A 121 11.52 -1.14 7.73
N ILE A 122 11.53 0.00 7.02
CA ILE A 122 10.37 0.89 6.97
C ILE A 122 9.19 0.18 6.29
N LEU A 123 9.42 -0.54 5.19
CA LEU A 123 8.35 -1.25 4.48
C LEU A 123 7.71 -2.35 5.34
N VAL A 124 8.50 -3.10 6.12
CA VAL A 124 7.99 -4.07 7.09
C VAL A 124 7.14 -3.38 8.15
N LEU A 125 7.60 -2.25 8.69
CA LEU A 125 6.80 -1.45 9.65
C LEU A 125 5.48 -0.98 9.04
N VAL A 126 5.48 -0.50 7.79
CA VAL A 126 4.26 -0.11 7.07
C VAL A 126 3.29 -1.29 6.96
N ILE A 127 3.77 -2.45 6.51
CA ILE A 127 2.93 -3.64 6.33
C ILE A 127 2.35 -4.08 7.67
N THR A 128 3.16 -4.11 8.74
CA THR A 128 2.71 -4.47 10.09
C THR A 128 1.67 -3.48 10.61
N GLU A 129 1.90 -2.17 10.49
CA GLU A 129 0.93 -1.14 10.88
C GLU A 129 -0.40 -1.30 10.13
N ILE A 130 -0.34 -1.54 8.81
CA ILE A 130 -1.52 -1.71 7.99
C ILE A 130 -2.29 -2.98 8.40
N ALA A 131 -1.60 -4.11 8.55
CA ALA A 131 -2.22 -5.40 8.86
C ALA A 131 -2.84 -5.44 10.27
N THR A 132 -2.17 -4.83 11.26
CA THR A 132 -2.56 -4.93 12.68
C THR A 132 -3.49 -3.83 13.14
N PHE A 133 -3.29 -2.59 12.67
CA PHE A 133 -4.01 -1.42 13.18
C PHE A 133 -4.94 -0.77 12.15
N VAL A 134 -4.66 -0.87 10.85
CA VAL A 134 -5.47 -0.16 9.84
C VAL A 134 -6.58 -1.06 9.27
N CYS A 135 -6.20 -2.19 8.67
CA CYS A 135 -7.08 -3.13 7.99
C CYS A 135 -7.59 -4.26 8.90
N ASN A 136 -7.66 -4.01 10.21
CA ASN A 136 -7.96 -5.04 11.22
C ASN A 136 -9.45 -5.37 11.42
N SER A 137 -10.30 -5.10 10.43
CA SER A 137 -11.74 -5.13 10.62
C SER A 137 -12.43 -6.31 9.94
N PHE A 138 -13.29 -6.96 10.74
CA PHE A 138 -14.00 -8.21 10.45
C PHE A 138 -15.16 -8.07 9.46
N ARG A 139 -15.48 -6.86 8.97
CA ARG A 139 -16.71 -6.61 8.19
C ARG A 139 -16.70 -7.20 6.78
N ASN A 140 -15.56 -7.67 6.27
CA ASN A 140 -15.48 -8.40 5.01
C ASN A 140 -14.73 -9.72 5.21
N SER A 141 -15.46 -10.83 5.26
CA SER A 141 -14.91 -12.19 5.37
C SER A 141 -14.09 -12.61 4.14
N ASN A 142 -14.33 -11.97 2.99
CA ASN A 142 -13.57 -12.21 1.76
C ASN A 142 -12.26 -11.42 1.71
N CYS A 143 -12.03 -10.46 2.62
CA CYS A 143 -10.83 -9.62 2.61
C CYS A 143 -9.56 -10.44 2.91
N PRO A 144 -8.55 -10.44 2.02
CA PRO A 144 -7.31 -11.18 2.25
C PRO A 144 -6.54 -10.71 3.48
N ALA A 145 -6.59 -9.41 3.82
CA ALA A 145 -5.98 -8.89 5.05
C ALA A 145 -6.61 -9.48 6.32
N ASN A 146 -7.93 -9.73 6.31
CA ASN A 146 -8.63 -10.39 7.42
C ASN A 146 -8.22 -11.88 7.53
N LYS A 147 -8.07 -12.57 6.39
CA LYS A 147 -7.60 -13.97 6.36
C LYS A 147 -6.16 -14.12 6.85
N PHE A 148 -5.25 -13.25 6.40
CA PHE A 148 -3.85 -13.27 6.81
C PHE A 148 -3.68 -13.09 8.32
N ARG A 149 -4.45 -12.17 8.93
CA ARG A 149 -4.45 -11.98 10.39
C ARG A 149 -4.81 -13.25 11.16
N ASN A 150 -5.84 -13.98 10.72
CA ASN A 150 -6.26 -15.20 11.40
C ASN A 150 -5.23 -16.34 11.30
N GLN A 151 -4.27 -16.26 10.37
CA GLN A 151 -3.20 -17.25 10.24
C GLN A 151 -1.92 -16.87 11.00
N VAL A 152 -1.72 -15.58 11.29
CA VAL A 152 -0.47 -15.06 11.89
C VAL A 152 -0.62 -14.75 13.39
N ILE A 153 -1.84 -14.52 13.88
CA ILE A 153 -2.14 -14.18 15.29
C ILE A 153 -2.99 -15.27 15.97
N GLN A 154 -2.95 -16.50 15.45
CA GLN A 154 -3.37 -17.71 16.17
C GLN A 154 -2.12 -18.45 16.64
#